data_AF-A0A952LFP1-F1
#
_entry.id   AF-A0A952LFP1-F1
#
_cell.length_a   1.000
_cell.length_b   1.000
_cell.length_c   1.000
_cell.angle_alpha   90.00
_cell.angle_beta   90.00
_cell.angle_gamma   90.00
#
_symmetry.space_group_name_H-M   'P 1'
#
loop_
_entity.id
_entity.type
_entity.pdbx_description
1 polymer ?
#
loop_
_entity_poly.entity_id
_entity_poly.type
_entity_poly.pdbx_seq_one_letter_code
_entity_poly.pdbx_strand_id
1 'polypeptide(L)'
;MPTDPTARQVADFIARYTPEMAEAITACRRKLCARVPRGFELVYDNYNALAIGYAYADKASASLVSIAGYPRWVTLFFLYGKDLSDPDGLLEGEGVRVRSIRLASPADLDKPAVRRLLDLALAPYEADFAAAPPLKTVVKAVTAKQRERRPA
;
A
#
# COMPACT_ATOMS: atom_id res chain seq x y z
N MET A 1 16.51 -4.19 -16.44
CA MET A 1 15.86 -2.87 -16.25
C MET A 1 14.40 -3.02 -16.64
N PRO A 2 13.43 -2.57 -15.83
CA PRO A 2 12.02 -2.64 -16.21
C PRO A 2 11.79 -1.84 -17.49
N THR A 3 11.15 -2.46 -18.49
CA THR A 3 10.87 -1.87 -19.82
C THR A 3 9.66 -0.94 -19.79
N ASP A 4 8.87 -0.96 -18.70
CA ASP A 4 7.72 -0.10 -18.48
C ASP A 4 8.15 1.23 -17.82
N PRO A 5 7.87 2.40 -18.44
CA PRO A 5 8.22 3.72 -17.90
C PRO A 5 7.58 3.97 -16.52
N THR A 6 6.37 3.46 -16.27
CA THR A 6 5.72 3.61 -14.96
C THR A 6 6.43 2.79 -13.90
N ALA A 7 6.82 1.54 -14.21
CA ALA A 7 7.59 0.71 -13.28
C ALA A 7 8.95 1.33 -12.93
N ARG A 8 9.63 1.96 -13.91
CA ARG A 8 10.86 2.71 -13.67
C ARG A 8 10.63 3.91 -12.76
N GLN A 9 9.59 4.69 -13.01
CA GLN A 9 9.27 5.86 -12.20
C GLN A 9 8.98 5.49 -10.73
N VAL A 10 8.27 4.39 -10.48
CA VAL A 10 8.04 3.91 -9.10
C VAL A 10 9.34 3.46 -8.45
N ALA A 11 10.22 2.78 -9.19
CA ALA A 11 11.54 2.41 -8.68
C ALA A 11 12.38 3.64 -8.30
N ASP A 12 12.32 4.71 -9.10
CA ASP A 12 13.00 5.98 -8.82
C ASP A 12 12.46 6.64 -7.53
N PHE A 13 11.15 6.55 -7.25
CA PHE A 13 10.58 7.04 -6.00
C PHE A 13 11.07 6.24 -4.79
N ILE A 14 11.13 4.91 -4.91
CA ILE A 14 11.61 4.01 -3.86
C ILE A 14 13.11 4.23 -3.60
N ALA A 15 13.91 4.49 -4.63
CA ALA A 15 15.35 4.73 -4.53
C ALA A 15 15.72 6.00 -3.73
N ARG A 16 14.76 6.91 -3.47
CA ARG A 16 14.98 8.10 -2.63
C ARG A 16 15.11 7.76 -1.14
N TYR A 17 14.61 6.60 -0.70
CA TYR A 17 14.71 6.14 0.68
C TYR A 17 16.12 5.57 0.96
N THR A 18 16.39 5.16 2.20
CA THR A 18 17.59 4.36 2.51
C THR A 18 17.49 2.98 1.85
N PRO A 19 18.60 2.26 1.59
CA PRO A 19 18.56 0.92 0.99
C PRO A 19 17.62 -0.04 1.74
N GLU A 20 17.63 -0.01 3.07
CA GLU A 20 16.80 -0.86 3.92
C GLU A 20 15.32 -0.55 3.75
N MET A 21 14.95 0.74 3.70
CA MET A 21 13.57 1.12 3.48
C MET A 21 13.11 0.89 2.05
N ALA A 22 13.99 1.07 1.07
CA ALA A 22 13.72 0.76 -0.32
C ALA A 22 13.41 -0.74 -0.50
N GLU A 23 14.19 -1.61 0.16
CA GLU A 23 13.95 -3.05 0.20
C GLU A 23 12.62 -3.37 0.90
N ALA A 24 12.36 -2.76 2.07
CA ALA A 24 11.13 -3.00 2.82
C ALA A 24 9.87 -2.59 2.03
N ILE A 25 9.88 -1.43 1.39
CA ILE A 25 8.77 -0.95 0.54
C ILE A 25 8.59 -1.90 -0.65
N THR A 26 9.68 -2.29 -1.32
CA THR A 26 9.63 -3.21 -2.47
C THR A 26 9.08 -4.57 -2.08
N ALA A 27 9.49 -5.12 -0.93
CA ALA A 27 9.01 -6.39 -0.42
C ALA A 27 7.51 -6.33 -0.07
N CYS A 28 7.05 -5.27 0.61
CA CYS A 28 5.64 -5.07 0.92
C CYS A 28 4.80 -4.95 -0.36
N ARG A 29 5.25 -4.13 -1.30
CA ARG A 29 4.61 -3.94 -2.61
C ARG A 29 4.46 -5.27 -3.35
N ARG A 30 5.53 -6.06 -3.46
CA ARG A 30 5.50 -7.37 -4.13
C ARG A 30 4.46 -8.31 -3.50
N LYS A 31 4.38 -8.35 -2.17
CA LYS A 31 3.43 -9.20 -1.45
C LYS A 31 1.98 -8.79 -1.71
N LEU A 32 1.70 -7.49 -1.70
CA LEU A 32 0.36 -6.99 -1.98
C LEU A 32 -0.03 -7.16 -3.45
N CYS A 33 0.89 -6.98 -4.40
CA CYS A 33 0.63 -7.32 -5.82
C CYS A 33 0.30 -8.80 -6.01
N ALA A 34 0.98 -9.70 -5.29
CA ALA A 34 0.68 -11.13 -5.35
C ALA A 34 -0.70 -11.48 -4.75
N ARG A 35 -1.17 -10.67 -3.80
CA ARG A 35 -2.46 -10.86 -3.12
C ARG A 35 -3.63 -10.20 -3.86
N VAL A 36 -3.36 -9.12 -4.60
CA VAL A 36 -4.32 -8.38 -5.41
C VAL A 36 -3.85 -8.41 -6.89
N PRO A 37 -4.05 -9.53 -7.61
CA PRO A 37 -3.51 -9.72 -8.96
C PRO A 37 -4.29 -8.95 -10.05
N ARG A 38 -5.43 -8.34 -9.70
CA ARG A 38 -6.31 -7.59 -10.60
C ARG A 38 -6.64 -6.23 -9.98
N GLY A 39 -6.91 -5.24 -10.81
CA GLY A 39 -7.21 -3.87 -10.39
C GLY A 39 -6.11 -2.88 -10.74
N PHE A 40 -5.94 -1.89 -9.87
CA PHE A 40 -5.06 -0.76 -10.06
C PHE A 40 -4.17 -0.57 -8.84
N GLU A 41 -2.87 -0.47 -9.09
CA GLU A 41 -1.89 -0.04 -8.10
C GLU A 41 -1.68 1.48 -8.26
N LEU A 42 -2.36 2.25 -7.43
CA LEU A 42 -2.38 3.71 -7.45
C LEU A 42 -1.22 4.26 -6.62
N VAL A 43 -0.26 4.90 -7.28
CA VAL A 43 0.95 5.44 -6.63
C VAL A 43 0.84 6.95 -6.46
N TYR A 44 1.10 7.41 -5.24
CA TYR A 44 1.10 8.81 -4.84
C TYR A 44 2.42 9.14 -4.14
N ASP A 45 3.28 9.90 -4.82
CA ASP A 45 4.51 10.42 -4.21
C ASP A 45 4.19 11.75 -3.50
N ASN A 46 3.55 11.62 -2.34
CA ASN A 46 3.00 12.73 -1.55
C ASN A 46 4.07 13.43 -0.71
N TYR A 47 3.76 14.62 -0.18
CA TYR A 47 4.67 15.36 0.70
C TYR A 47 5.28 14.50 1.84
N ASN A 48 4.46 13.73 2.55
CA ASN A 48 4.88 13.00 3.77
C ASN A 48 5.44 11.60 3.53
N ALA A 49 4.93 10.87 2.53
CA ALA A 49 5.27 9.47 2.30
C ALA A 49 5.00 9.06 0.84
N LEU A 50 5.62 7.97 0.39
CA LEU A 50 5.24 7.29 -0.84
C LEU A 50 4.07 6.36 -0.53
N ALA A 51 2.87 6.69 -0.99
CA ALA A 51 1.68 5.86 -0.80
C ALA A 51 1.39 5.03 -2.05
N ILE A 52 1.09 3.75 -1.85
CA ILE A 52 0.77 2.78 -2.90
C ILE A 52 -0.53 2.09 -2.50
N GLY A 53 -1.60 2.37 -3.21
CA GLY A 53 -2.93 1.85 -2.95
C GLY A 53 -3.37 0.80 -3.96
N TYR A 54 -4.08 -0.23 -3.50
CA TYR A 54 -4.63 -1.28 -4.34
C TYR A 54 -6.14 -1.11 -4.42
N ALA A 55 -6.62 -0.90 -5.65
CA ALA A 55 -7.99 -0.53 -5.93
C ALA A 55 -8.62 -1.38 -7.01
N TYR A 56 -9.92 -1.66 -6.92
CA TYR A 56 -10.66 -2.36 -7.98
C TYR A 56 -11.02 -1.44 -9.16
N ALA A 57 -10.90 -0.12 -9.00
CA ALA A 57 -11.10 0.89 -10.04
C ALA A 57 -10.03 1.99 -9.94
N ASP A 58 -9.80 2.74 -11.03
CA ASP A 58 -8.83 3.86 -11.08
C ASP A 58 -9.34 5.11 -10.33
N LYS A 59 -9.65 4.95 -9.05
CA LYS A 59 -10.11 6.01 -8.14
C LYS A 59 -9.66 5.72 -6.71
N ALA A 60 -9.30 6.77 -5.98
CA ALA A 60 -8.83 6.67 -4.60
C ALA A 60 -9.87 6.02 -3.66
N SER A 61 -11.16 6.26 -3.88
CA SER A 61 -12.25 5.69 -3.08
C SER A 61 -12.43 4.18 -3.26
N ALA A 62 -11.83 3.59 -4.30
CA ALA A 62 -11.78 2.16 -4.51
C ALA A 62 -10.51 1.51 -3.94
N SER A 63 -9.58 2.29 -3.38
CA SER A 63 -8.34 1.79 -2.81
C SER A 63 -8.58 1.24 -1.40
N LEU A 64 -8.90 -0.04 -1.30
CA LEU A 64 -9.30 -0.67 -0.05
C LEU A 64 -8.12 -0.88 0.91
N VAL A 65 -6.97 -1.24 0.36
CA VAL A 65 -5.73 -1.45 1.10
C VAL A 65 -4.63 -0.61 0.47
N SER A 66 -3.76 -0.02 1.30
CA SER A 66 -2.61 0.74 0.81
C SER A 66 -1.42 0.63 1.74
N ILE A 67 -0.21 0.82 1.23
CA ILE A 67 0.98 0.99 2.05
C ILE A 67 1.51 2.41 1.91
N ALA A 68 2.04 2.97 2.99
CA ALA A 68 2.83 4.19 2.94
C ALA A 68 4.25 3.91 3.42
N GLY A 69 5.24 4.22 2.58
CA GLY A 69 6.65 4.23 2.95
C GLY A 69 6.99 5.56 3.64
N TYR A 70 7.30 5.49 4.93
CA TYR A 70 7.90 6.59 5.68
C TYR A 70 9.42 6.41 5.75
N PRO A 71 10.19 7.43 6.16
CA PRO A 71 11.65 7.34 6.21
C PRO A 71 12.21 6.23 7.11
N ARG A 72 11.41 5.71 8.05
CA ARG A 72 11.86 4.73 9.07
C ARG A 72 10.95 3.52 9.24
N TRP A 73 9.80 3.47 8.56
CA TRP A 73 8.86 2.35 8.67
C TRP A 73 7.91 2.32 7.48
N VAL A 74 7.19 1.21 7.31
CA VAL A 74 6.07 1.09 6.38
C VAL A 74 4.78 0.95 7.20
N THR A 75 3.72 1.61 6.77
CA THR A 75 2.40 1.47 7.38
C THR A 75 1.43 0.89 6.37
N LEU A 76 0.71 -0.16 6.75
CA LEU A 76 -0.42 -0.70 6.01
C LEU A 76 -1.69 0.03 6.43
N PHE A 77 -2.53 0.43 5.49
CA PHE A 77 -3.80 1.12 5.72
C PHE A 77 -4.95 0.33 5.14
N PHE A 78 -6.08 0.40 5.82
CA PHE A 78 -7.37 -0.16 5.42
C PHE A 78 -8.38 0.97 5.32
N LEU A 79 -8.93 1.23 4.13
CA LEU A 79 -9.86 2.34 3.90
C LEU A 79 -11.13 2.23 4.76
N TYR A 80 -11.62 1.01 4.95
CA TYR A 80 -12.77 0.66 5.78
C TYR A 80 -12.33 -0.10 7.04
N GLY A 81 -11.13 0.21 7.54
CA GLY A 81 -10.54 -0.50 8.67
C GLY A 81 -11.37 -0.45 9.96
N LYS A 82 -12.16 0.60 10.17
CA LYS A 82 -13.04 0.72 11.35
C LYS A 82 -14.08 -0.41 11.43
N ASP A 83 -14.52 -0.92 10.28
CA ASP A 83 -15.57 -1.95 10.19
C ASP A 83 -14.99 -3.38 10.21
N LEU A 84 -13.65 -3.52 10.29
CA LEU A 84 -12.99 -4.81 10.36
C LEU A 84 -13.01 -5.36 11.79
N SER A 85 -13.36 -6.64 11.92
CA SER A 85 -13.20 -7.38 13.17
C SER A 85 -11.71 -7.59 13.43
N ASP A 86 -11.20 -6.97 14.48
CA ASP A 86 -9.79 -7.05 14.90
C ASP A 86 -9.65 -7.67 16.30
N PRO A 87 -9.82 -9.00 16.43
CA PRO A 87 -9.74 -9.69 17.71
C PRO A 87 -8.32 -9.66 18.30
N ASP A 88 -7.31 -9.47 17.45
CA ASP A 88 -5.89 -9.45 17.82
C ASP A 88 -5.42 -8.01 18.21
N GLY A 89 -6.28 -6.99 18.09
CA GLY A 89 -6.00 -5.61 18.49
C GLY A 89 -4.86 -4.95 17.73
N LEU A 90 -4.67 -5.28 16.45
CA LEU A 90 -3.57 -4.80 15.61
C LEU A 90 -3.84 -3.43 14.96
N LEU A 91 -5.11 -3.05 14.82
CA LEU A 91 -5.53 -1.86 14.10
C LEU A 91 -5.34 -0.61 14.95
N GLU A 92 -4.48 0.27 14.47
CA GLU A 92 -4.20 1.58 15.03
C GLU A 92 -4.96 2.69 14.29
N GLY A 93 -5.13 3.83 14.96
CA GLY A 93 -5.67 5.06 14.40
C GLY A 93 -7.11 5.36 14.81
N GLU A 94 -7.40 6.66 14.93
CA GLU A 94 -8.68 7.17 15.43
C GLU A 94 -9.58 7.73 14.31
N GLY A 95 -9.19 7.52 13.05
CA GLY A 95 -9.93 8.03 11.90
C GLY A 95 -11.38 7.54 11.84
N VAL A 96 -12.26 8.28 11.16
CA VAL A 96 -13.70 7.93 11.08
C VAL A 96 -13.94 6.62 10.30
N ARG A 97 -13.02 6.24 9.40
CA ARG A 97 -13.15 5.07 8.51
C ARG A 97 -11.86 4.25 8.44
N VAL A 98 -10.73 4.95 8.32
CA VAL A 98 -9.42 4.33 8.10
C VAL A 98 -8.85 3.78 9.41
N ARG A 99 -8.26 2.58 9.34
CA ARG A 99 -7.34 2.04 10.34
C ARG A 99 -6.03 1.66 9.67
N SER A 100 -4.98 1.50 10.46
CA SER A 100 -3.65 1.19 9.96
C SER A 100 -2.92 0.20 10.86
N ILE A 101 -1.89 -0.43 10.31
CA ILE A 101 -0.94 -1.25 11.07
C ILE A 101 0.45 -0.73 10.71
N ARG A 102 1.21 -0.30 11.72
CA ARG A 102 2.63 -0.04 11.52
C ARG A 102 3.37 -1.36 11.40
N LEU A 103 4.00 -1.60 10.26
CA LEU A 103 4.79 -2.79 10.01
C LEU A 103 6.19 -2.59 10.58
N ALA A 104 6.62 -3.50 11.45
CA ALA A 104 8.00 -3.60 11.90
C ALA A 104 8.89 -4.20 10.80
N SER A 105 8.34 -5.10 9.97
CA SER A 105 9.03 -5.66 8.82
C SER A 105 8.05 -6.10 7.72
N PRO A 106 8.53 -6.31 6.48
CA PRO A 106 7.69 -6.88 5.42
C PRO A 106 7.13 -8.28 5.73
N ALA A 107 7.73 -9.01 6.68
CA ALA A 107 7.24 -10.32 7.13
C ALA A 107 5.92 -10.21 7.91
N ASP A 108 5.61 -9.03 8.46
CA ASP A 108 4.36 -8.81 9.19
C ASP A 108 3.12 -9.02 8.31
N LEU A 109 3.23 -8.79 7.00
CA LEU A 109 2.16 -9.07 6.03
C LEU A 109 1.83 -10.57 5.91
N ASP A 110 2.74 -11.45 6.31
CA ASP A 110 2.51 -12.90 6.28
C ASP A 110 1.88 -13.42 7.58
N LYS A 111 1.86 -12.59 8.64
CA LYS A 111 1.27 -12.98 9.93
C LYS A 111 -0.21 -13.35 9.73
N PRO A 112 -0.68 -14.48 10.30
CA PRO A 112 -2.06 -14.93 10.11
C PRO A 112 -3.10 -13.87 10.43
N ALA A 113 -2.89 -13.08 11.48
CA ALA A 113 -3.77 -11.99 11.87
C ALA A 113 -3.87 -10.88 10.81
N VAL A 114 -2.73 -10.44 10.27
CA VAL A 114 -2.69 -9.42 9.20
C VAL A 114 -3.30 -9.96 7.91
N ARG A 115 -3.04 -11.23 7.58
CA ARG A 115 -3.66 -11.90 6.42
C ARG A 115 -5.17 -11.97 6.53
N ARG A 116 -5.70 -12.30 7.72
CA ARG A 116 -7.15 -12.25 7.98
C ARG A 116 -7.72 -10.86 7.78
N LEU A 117 -7.06 -9.81 8.27
CA LEU A 117 -7.52 -8.44 8.07
C LEU A 117 -7.52 -8.03 6.59
N LEU A 118 -6.49 -8.43 5.83
CA LEU A 118 -6.46 -8.25 4.38
C LEU A 118 -7.62 -8.98 3.69
N ASP A 119 -7.89 -10.23 4.08
CA ASP A 119 -8.96 -11.03 3.49
C ASP A 119 -10.33 -10.43 3.80
N LEU A 120 -10.57 -10.01 5.05
CA LEU A 120 -11.80 -9.32 5.47
C LEU A 120 -11.99 -7.98 4.75
N ALA A 121 -10.91 -7.24 4.48
CA ALA A 121 -10.97 -5.97 3.77
C ALA A 121 -11.27 -6.13 2.27
N LEU A 122 -10.82 -7.23 1.66
CA LEU A 122 -10.96 -7.47 0.22
C LEU A 122 -12.20 -8.28 -0.15
N ALA A 123 -12.64 -9.20 0.72
CA ALA A 123 -13.75 -10.14 0.44
C ALA A 123 -15.06 -9.45 -0.01
N PRO A 124 -15.49 -8.31 0.59
CA PRO A 124 -16.71 -7.63 0.14
C PRO A 124 -16.66 -7.11 -1.30
N TYR A 125 -15.45 -6.99 -1.87
CA TYR A 125 -15.19 -6.40 -3.19
C TYR A 125 -14.57 -7.42 -4.15
N GLU A 126 -14.63 -8.71 -3.84
CA GLU A 126 -14.04 -9.77 -4.66
C GLU A 126 -14.57 -9.74 -6.11
N ALA A 127 -15.89 -9.55 -6.27
CA ALA A 127 -16.52 -9.43 -7.58
C ALA A 127 -16.02 -8.22 -8.38
N ASP A 128 -15.79 -7.07 -7.71
CA ASP A 128 -15.26 -5.87 -8.33
C ASP A 128 -13.82 -6.09 -8.80
N PHE A 129 -12.97 -6.73 -7.98
CA PHE A 129 -11.60 -7.09 -8.39
C PHE A 129 -11.57 -8.13 -9.51
N ALA A 130 -12.49 -9.09 -9.50
CA ALA A 130 -12.61 -10.07 -10.57
C ALA A 130 -12.96 -9.39 -11.91
N ALA A 131 -13.86 -8.41 -11.89
CA ALA A 131 -14.25 -7.61 -13.07
C ALA A 131 -13.16 -6.61 -13.53
N ALA A 132 -12.27 -6.19 -12.62
CA ALA A 132 -11.18 -5.27 -12.91
C ALA A 132 -10.12 -5.87 -13.87
N PRO A 133 -9.32 -5.06 -14.59
CA PRO A 133 -8.26 -5.58 -15.46
C PRO A 133 -7.14 -6.29 -14.67
N PRO A 134 -6.20 -7.01 -15.33
CA PRO A 134 -4.94 -7.40 -14.70
C PRO A 134 -4.26 -6.20 -14.04
N LEU A 135 -3.63 -6.43 -12.87
CA LEU A 135 -3.11 -5.34 -12.05
C LEU A 135 -2.23 -4.38 -12.86
N LYS A 136 -2.64 -3.11 -12.90
CA LYS A 136 -1.92 -2.04 -13.60
C LYS A 136 -1.46 -0.97 -12.62
N THR A 137 -0.19 -0.60 -12.68
CA THR A 137 0.34 0.53 -11.90
C THR A 137 -0.01 1.85 -12.58
N VAL A 138 -0.48 2.82 -11.79
CA VAL A 138 -0.82 4.18 -12.24
C VAL A 138 -0.27 5.18 -11.23
N VAL A 139 0.60 6.09 -11.69
CA VAL A 139 1.07 7.23 -10.86
C VAL A 139 0.02 8.33 -10.93
N LYS A 140 -0.65 8.59 -9.81
CA LYS A 140 -1.78 9.55 -9.75
C LYS A 140 -1.33 10.96 -9.39
N ALA A 141 -0.33 11.10 -8.52
CA ALA A 141 0.19 12.40 -8.14
C ALA A 141 1.65 12.32 -7.70
N VAL A 142 2.39 13.38 -8.01
CA VAL A 142 3.76 13.63 -7.54
C VAL A 142 3.80 15.04 -6.99
N THR A 143 4.01 15.19 -5.68
CA THR A 143 4.11 16.51 -5.05
C THR A 143 5.51 17.08 -5.26
N ALA A 144 5.60 18.33 -5.72
CA ALA A 144 6.87 18.98 -6.03
C ALA A 144 7.76 19.22 -4.79
N LYS A 145 7.15 19.44 -3.62
CA LYS A 145 7.85 19.51 -2.32
C LYS A 145 7.65 18.20 -1.59
N GLN A 146 8.74 17.63 -1.07
CA GLN A 146 8.71 16.37 -0.32
C GLN A 146 9.53 16.52 0.95
N ARG A 147 9.05 15.91 2.03
CA ARG A 147 9.84 15.75 3.24
C ARG A 147 10.99 14.78 2.97
N GLU A 148 12.12 14.98 3.64
CA GLU A 148 13.28 14.10 3.52
C GLU A 148 12.88 12.63 3.71
N ARG A 149 13.26 11.80 2.73
CA ARG A 149 12.96 10.36 2.69
C ARG A 149 13.95 9.51 3.46
N ARG A 150 15.03 10.15 3.93
CA ARG A 150 16.07 9.54 4.74
C ARG A 150 16.05 10.23 6.10
N PRO A 151 16.18 9.47 7.20
CA PRO A 151 16.43 10.10 8.49
C PRO A 151 17.74 10.90 8.43
N ALA A 152 17.76 12.04 9.10
CA ALA A 152 18.97 12.81 9.37
C ALA A 152 19.96 12.02 10.23
#